data_AF-M3JVE5-F1
#
_entry.id   AF-M3JVE5-F1
#
_cell.length_a   1.000
_cell.length_b   1.000
_cell.length_c   1.000
_cell.angle_alpha   90.00
_cell.angle_beta   90.00
_cell.angle_gamma   90.00
#
_symmetry.space_group_name_H-M   'P 1'
#
loop_
_entity.id
_entity.type
_entity.pdbx_description
1 polymer ?
#
loop_
_entity_poly.entity_id
_entity_poly.type
_entity_poly.pdbx_seq_one_letter_code
_entity_poly.pdbx_strand_id
1 'polypeptide(L)'
;MLSTSTRIGLTSLIKRAPLSTTSPLLFTRGIKLIPQPPGGIIGTVNDAYVPPPPTKSEGSLHWTSERVVSIALLPVVLAPFITGASTLIDSTMSSLLLFHCYAGFQSCIIDYIPKRVYGAYHNYAMYLLTFGTGVAGYGVYQIEKNEGGVSNIIAKIWKA
;
A
#
# COMPACT_ATOMS: atom_id res chain seq x y z
N MET A 1 71.59 -40.43 1.98
CA MET A 1 71.32 -39.37 1.00
C MET A 1 70.04 -38.68 1.41
N LEU A 2 70.14 -37.42 1.84
CA LEU A 2 69.01 -36.58 2.17
C LEU A 2 68.24 -36.20 0.90
N SER A 3 66.90 -36.24 0.95
CA SER A 3 66.09 -35.21 0.30
C SER A 3 64.71 -35.17 0.96
N THR A 4 64.59 -34.26 1.91
CA THR A 4 63.34 -33.67 2.38
C THR A 4 62.78 -32.78 1.28
N SER A 5 61.55 -33.02 0.85
CA SER A 5 60.78 -32.04 0.07
C SER A 5 59.43 -31.83 0.73
N THR A 6 59.46 -31.12 1.85
CA THR A 6 58.29 -30.55 2.52
C THR A 6 57.77 -29.42 1.64
N ARG A 7 56.52 -29.52 1.16
CA ARG A 7 55.89 -28.44 0.40
C ARG A 7 55.70 -27.23 1.30
N ILE A 8 56.49 -26.20 1.05
CA ILE A 8 56.40 -24.87 1.66
C ILE A 8 55.27 -24.11 0.96
N GLY A 9 54.39 -23.53 1.77
CA GLY A 9 53.65 -22.32 1.38
C GLY A 9 52.26 -22.53 0.81
N LEU A 10 51.27 -22.76 1.67
CA LEU A 10 49.97 -22.09 1.52
C LEU A 10 49.30 -21.95 2.91
N THR A 11 49.90 -21.14 3.78
CA THR A 11 49.17 -20.64 4.96
C THR A 11 48.11 -19.68 4.44
N SER A 12 46.88 -20.19 4.31
CA SER A 12 45.69 -19.40 4.04
C SER A 12 45.42 -18.44 5.21
N LEU A 13 46.08 -17.29 5.22
CA LEU A 13 45.68 -16.15 6.03
C LEU A 13 44.80 -15.24 5.19
N ILE A 14 43.68 -15.78 4.71
CA ILE A 14 42.53 -14.93 4.40
C ILE A 14 41.96 -14.56 5.77
N LYS A 15 42.47 -13.46 6.36
CA LYS A 15 41.75 -12.74 7.40
C LYS A 15 40.41 -12.36 6.78
N ARG A 16 39.37 -13.14 7.07
CA ARG A 16 37.98 -12.72 6.83
C ARG A 16 37.80 -11.47 7.67
N ALA A 17 37.90 -10.30 7.04
CA ALA A 17 37.43 -9.08 7.66
C ALA A 17 35.99 -9.36 8.09
N PRO A 18 35.56 -8.95 9.30
CA PRO A 18 34.14 -8.95 9.59
C PRO A 18 33.52 -8.09 8.49
N LEU A 19 32.62 -8.70 7.71
CA LEU A 19 31.79 -7.96 6.77
C LEU A 19 30.96 -7.03 7.64
N SER A 20 31.49 -5.83 7.88
CA SER A 20 30.79 -4.72 8.48
C SER A 20 29.60 -4.49 7.56
N THR A 21 28.46 -5.00 7.96
CA THR A 21 27.16 -4.62 7.43
C THR A 21 26.99 -3.14 7.75
N THR A 22 27.54 -2.28 6.88
CA THR A 22 27.20 -0.87 6.83
C THR A 22 25.72 -0.82 6.53
N SER A 23 24.94 -0.77 7.60
CA SER A 23 23.49 -0.60 7.53
C SER A 23 23.26 0.69 6.75
N PRO A 24 22.51 0.65 5.64
CA PRO A 24 22.35 1.84 4.83
C PRO A 24 21.67 2.90 5.69
N LEU A 25 22.34 4.03 5.80
CA LEU A 25 21.91 5.20 6.54
C LEU A 25 20.74 5.80 5.77
N LEU A 26 19.51 5.37 6.10
CA LEU A 26 18.28 5.89 5.49
C LEU A 26 17.27 6.23 6.60
N PHE A 27 17.29 7.50 7.01
CA PHE A 27 16.20 8.33 7.55
C PHE A 27 15.30 7.85 8.72
N THR A 28 15.42 6.61 9.21
CA THR A 28 14.42 5.97 10.10
C THR A 28 14.79 5.93 11.58
N ARG A 29 15.67 6.82 12.08
CA ARG A 29 16.22 6.74 13.46
C ARG A 29 15.19 6.77 14.61
N GLY A 30 13.90 7.00 14.35
CA GLY A 30 12.84 7.00 15.38
C GLY A 30 11.81 5.87 15.32
N ILE A 31 11.65 5.17 14.19
CA ILE A 31 10.57 4.18 14.05
C ILE A 31 11.10 2.79 14.43
N LYS A 32 10.54 2.21 15.50
CA LYS A 32 10.86 0.84 15.91
C LYS A 32 10.19 -0.15 14.96
N LEU A 33 10.98 -0.74 14.06
CA LEU A 33 10.53 -1.79 13.15
C LEU A 33 10.63 -3.17 13.80
N ILE A 34 9.77 -4.09 13.35
CA ILE A 34 9.86 -5.50 13.75
C ILE A 34 11.11 -6.12 13.10
N PRO A 35 12.03 -6.74 13.87
CA PRO A 35 13.19 -7.42 13.30
C PRO A 35 12.77 -8.49 12.29
N GLN A 36 13.39 -8.50 11.11
CA GLN A 36 13.14 -9.49 10.05
C GLN A 36 14.27 -10.52 10.01
N PRO A 37 13.98 -11.80 9.71
CA PRO A 37 15.03 -12.79 9.52
C PRO A 37 15.90 -12.44 8.29
N PRO A 38 17.20 -12.78 8.30
CA PRO A 38 18.07 -12.58 7.15
C PRO A 38 17.49 -13.24 5.89
N GLY A 39 17.32 -12.47 4.82
CA GLY A 39 16.75 -12.96 3.56
C GLY A 39 15.24 -13.32 3.61
N GLY A 40 14.53 -13.02 4.69
CA GLY A 40 13.09 -13.33 4.82
C GLY A 40 12.79 -14.81 5.06
N ILE A 41 13.80 -15.63 5.34
CA ILE A 41 13.65 -17.08 5.54
C ILE A 41 13.15 -17.34 6.96
N ILE A 42 11.98 -17.95 7.08
CA ILE A 42 11.42 -18.43 8.35
C ILE A 42 11.67 -19.93 8.40
N GLY A 43 12.56 -20.39 9.29
CA GLY A 43 13.00 -21.78 9.34
C GLY A 43 14.31 -22.01 8.59
N THR A 44 14.46 -23.17 7.94
CA THR A 44 15.62 -23.56 7.13
C THR A 44 15.33 -23.39 5.63
N VAL A 45 16.38 -23.38 4.80
CA VAL A 45 16.26 -23.28 3.32
C VAL A 45 15.50 -24.46 2.71
N ASN A 46 15.45 -25.60 3.41
CA ASN A 46 14.80 -26.82 2.91
C ASN A 46 13.34 -26.94 3.35
N ASP A 47 12.85 -26.04 4.21
CA ASP A 47 11.47 -26.08 4.68
C ASP A 47 10.52 -25.51 3.62
N ALA A 48 9.43 -26.22 3.36
CA ALA A 48 8.42 -25.76 2.42
C ALA A 48 7.69 -24.52 2.96
N TYR A 49 7.44 -23.54 2.09
CA TYR A 49 6.63 -22.38 2.44
C TYR A 49 5.19 -22.81 2.78
N VAL A 50 4.69 -22.36 3.92
CA VAL A 50 3.31 -22.59 4.34
C VAL A 50 2.49 -21.34 4.02
N PRO A 51 1.64 -21.35 2.98
CA PRO A 51 0.81 -20.20 2.67
C PRO A 51 -0.27 -20.00 3.76
N PRO A 52 -0.70 -18.75 3.99
CA PRO A 52 -1.90 -18.51 4.79
C PRO A 52 -3.13 -19.15 4.11
N PRO A 53 -4.16 -19.53 4.89
CA PRO A 53 -5.38 -20.12 4.32
C PRO A 53 -6.02 -19.14 3.32
N PRO A 54 -6.47 -19.62 2.15
CA PRO A 54 -7.02 -18.75 1.12
C PRO A 54 -8.36 -18.16 1.55
N THR A 55 -8.50 -16.85 1.43
CA THR A 55 -9.76 -16.13 1.65
C THR A 55 -10.18 -15.40 0.38
N LYS A 56 -11.38 -15.70 -0.15
CA LYS A 56 -11.86 -15.06 -1.38
C LYS A 56 -12.08 -13.55 -1.22
N SER A 57 -12.42 -13.10 -0.01
CA SER A 57 -12.60 -11.69 0.33
C SER A 57 -11.33 -10.88 0.13
N GLU A 58 -10.16 -11.42 0.51
CA GLU A 58 -8.85 -10.74 0.36
C GLU A 58 -8.21 -10.97 -1.02
N GLY A 59 -8.86 -11.76 -1.87
CA GLY A 59 -8.37 -12.15 -3.19
C GLY A 59 -9.34 -11.74 -4.30
N SER A 60 -9.99 -12.74 -4.89
CA SER A 60 -10.74 -12.55 -6.13
C SER A 60 -11.95 -11.60 -6.02
N LEU A 61 -12.65 -11.61 -4.88
CA LEU A 61 -13.83 -10.74 -4.70
C LEU A 61 -13.44 -9.28 -4.56
N HIS A 62 -12.41 -8.97 -3.76
CA HIS A 62 -11.89 -7.62 -3.64
C HIS A 62 -11.42 -7.11 -5.00
N TRP A 63 -10.58 -7.89 -5.71
CA TRP A 63 -10.12 -7.53 -7.06
C TRP A 63 -11.27 -7.25 -8.02
N THR A 64 -12.28 -8.14 -8.06
CA THR A 64 -13.43 -7.98 -8.96
C THR A 64 -14.24 -6.73 -8.62
N SER A 65 -14.46 -6.46 -7.33
CA SER A 65 -15.20 -5.28 -6.87
C SER A 65 -14.51 -3.97 -7.29
N GLU A 66 -13.18 -3.89 -7.17
CA GLU A 66 -12.42 -2.72 -7.61
C GLU A 66 -12.53 -2.48 -9.11
N ARG A 67 -12.46 -3.55 -9.92
CA ARG A 67 -12.59 -3.43 -11.38
C ARG A 67 -13.99 -2.98 -11.77
N VAL A 68 -15.03 -3.54 -11.15
CA VAL A 68 -16.43 -3.13 -11.38
C VAL A 68 -16.62 -1.66 -11.06
N VAL A 69 -16.15 -1.19 -9.90
CA VAL A 69 -16.26 0.23 -9.54
C VAL A 69 -15.48 1.12 -10.51
N SER A 70 -14.27 0.73 -10.89
CA SER A 70 -13.44 1.52 -11.82
C SER A 70 -14.08 1.63 -13.21
N ILE A 71 -14.69 0.55 -13.71
CA ILE A 71 -15.42 0.56 -14.98
C ILE A 71 -16.70 1.40 -14.87
N ALA A 72 -17.45 1.27 -13.77
CA ALA A 72 -18.67 2.04 -13.54
C ALA A 72 -18.40 3.55 -13.39
N LEU A 73 -17.25 3.93 -12.83
CA LEU A 73 -16.86 5.32 -12.64
C LEU A 73 -16.69 6.06 -13.98
N LEU A 74 -16.24 5.36 -15.03
CA LEU A 74 -15.93 5.96 -16.33
C LEU A 74 -17.14 6.69 -16.99
N PRO A 75 -18.30 6.07 -17.19
CA PRO A 75 -19.48 6.78 -17.70
C PRO A 75 -20.05 7.78 -16.69
N VAL A 76 -19.96 7.50 -15.39
CA VAL A 76 -20.55 8.35 -14.34
C VAL A 76 -19.81 9.68 -14.21
N VAL A 77 -18.48 9.70 -14.36
CA VAL A 77 -17.70 10.95 -14.38
C VAL A 77 -18.00 11.80 -15.61
N LEU A 78 -18.39 11.19 -16.73
CA LEU A 78 -18.76 11.90 -17.95
C LEU A 78 -20.19 12.46 -17.89
N ALA A 79 -21.08 11.86 -17.10
CA ALA A 79 -22.50 12.20 -17.09
C ALA A 79 -22.79 13.70 -16.78
N PRO A 80 -22.15 14.35 -15.79
CA PRO A 80 -22.37 15.78 -15.51
C PRO A 80 -22.04 16.71 -16.67
N PHE A 81 -21.13 16.32 -17.58
CA PHE A 81 -20.78 17.11 -18.76
C PHE A 81 -21.89 17.10 -19.82
N ILE A 82 -22.75 16.08 -19.82
CA ILE A 82 -23.81 15.88 -20.82
C ILE A 82 -25.16 16.33 -20.24
N THR A 83 -25.47 15.90 -19.02
CA THR A 83 -26.78 16.13 -18.39
C THR A 83 -26.81 17.36 -17.49
N GLY A 84 -25.65 17.96 -17.20
CA GLY A 84 -25.49 18.95 -16.14
C GLY A 84 -25.40 18.32 -14.75
N ALA A 85 -25.10 19.16 -13.75
CA ALA A 85 -25.01 18.75 -12.35
C ALA A 85 -26.38 18.30 -11.82
N SER A 86 -26.42 17.15 -11.15
CA SER A 86 -27.61 16.67 -10.46
C SER A 86 -27.20 15.90 -9.21
N THR A 87 -28.00 16.02 -8.15
CA THR A 87 -27.70 15.37 -6.87
C THR A 87 -27.52 13.86 -7.00
N LEU A 88 -28.33 13.19 -7.84
CA LEU A 88 -28.23 11.74 -8.03
C LEU A 88 -26.90 11.34 -8.69
N ILE A 89 -26.52 12.04 -9.77
CA ILE A 89 -25.28 11.74 -10.49
C ILE A 89 -24.07 12.12 -9.63
N ASP A 90 -24.06 13.32 -9.04
CA ASP A 90 -22.94 13.80 -8.24
C ASP A 90 -22.74 12.98 -6.97
N SER A 91 -23.83 12.58 -6.29
CA SER A 91 -23.75 11.67 -5.13
C SER A 91 -23.23 10.29 -5.53
N THR A 92 -23.69 9.74 -6.66
CA THR A 92 -23.25 8.42 -7.15
C THR A 92 -21.78 8.46 -7.55
N MET A 93 -21.39 9.47 -8.34
CA MET A 93 -20.02 9.72 -8.75
C MET A 93 -19.10 9.85 -7.53
N SER A 94 -19.47 10.70 -6.58
CA SER A 94 -18.68 10.96 -5.38
C SER A 94 -18.56 9.72 -4.50
N SER A 95 -19.62 8.92 -4.35
CA SER A 95 -19.59 7.68 -3.57
C SER A 95 -18.70 6.62 -4.21
N LEU A 96 -18.80 6.42 -5.53
CA LEU A 96 -17.94 5.49 -6.26
C LEU A 96 -16.48 5.94 -6.23
N LEU A 97 -16.22 7.24 -6.39
CA LEU A 97 -14.88 7.82 -6.29
C LEU A 97 -14.30 7.62 -4.89
N LEU A 98 -15.10 7.84 -3.85
CA LEU A 98 -14.68 7.66 -2.46
C LEU A 98 -14.31 6.21 -2.15
N PHE A 99 -15.09 5.24 -2.65
CA PHE A 99 -14.72 3.83 -2.59
C PHE A 99 -13.43 3.51 -3.37
N HIS A 100 -13.32 4.01 -4.61
CA HIS A 100 -12.15 3.79 -5.46
C HIS A 100 -10.86 4.32 -4.79
N CYS A 101 -10.91 5.53 -4.22
CA CYS A 101 -9.80 6.11 -3.47
C CYS A 101 -9.50 5.32 -2.20
N TYR A 102 -10.50 4.85 -1.46
CA TYR A 102 -10.30 4.03 -0.26
C TYR A 102 -9.56 2.73 -0.60
N ALA A 103 -10.02 1.97 -1.60
CA ALA A 103 -9.37 0.73 -2.02
C ALA A 103 -7.94 0.96 -2.57
N GLY A 104 -7.76 2.04 -3.35
CA GLY A 104 -6.44 2.43 -3.86
C GLY A 104 -5.45 2.78 -2.74
N PHE A 105 -5.85 3.61 -1.78
CA PHE A 105 -4.99 3.96 -0.64
C PHE A 105 -4.74 2.77 0.29
N GLN A 106 -5.73 1.90 0.50
CA GLN A 106 -5.53 0.65 1.23
C GLN A 106 -4.43 -0.21 0.57
N SER A 107 -4.44 -0.32 -0.77
CA SER A 107 -3.39 -1.03 -1.52
C SER A 107 -2.01 -0.38 -1.31
N CYS A 108 -1.91 0.95 -1.42
CA CYS A 108 -0.65 1.65 -1.16
C CYS A 108 -0.13 1.44 0.27
N ILE A 109 -1.01 1.43 1.28
CA ILE A 109 -0.62 1.18 2.67
C ILE A 109 -0.11 -0.25 2.85
N ILE A 110 -0.75 -1.23 2.24
CA ILE A 110 -0.34 -2.64 2.31
C ILE A 110 1.05 -2.85 1.70
N ASP A 111 1.34 -2.20 0.56
CA ASP A 111 2.60 -2.34 -0.16
C ASP A 111 3.77 -1.61 0.53
N TYR A 112 3.56 -0.36 0.94
CA TYR A 112 4.66 0.49 1.44
C TYR A 112 4.78 0.53 2.96
N ILE A 113 3.70 0.21 3.69
CA ILE A 113 3.67 0.14 5.16
C ILE A 113 3.22 -1.28 5.58
N PRO A 114 3.97 -2.34 5.21
CA PRO A 114 3.53 -3.70 5.47
C PRO A 114 3.47 -4.00 6.97
N LYS A 115 2.37 -4.64 7.40
CA LYS A 115 2.13 -5.01 8.80
C LYS A 115 3.27 -5.80 9.44
N ARG A 116 3.93 -6.68 8.66
CA ARG A 116 5.06 -7.52 9.14
C ARG A 116 6.30 -6.71 9.57
N VAL A 117 6.48 -5.49 9.03
CA VAL A 117 7.63 -4.62 9.31
C VAL A 117 7.24 -3.51 10.27
N TYR A 118 6.10 -2.86 10.02
CA TYR A 118 5.67 -1.64 10.71
C TYR A 118 4.70 -1.89 11.88
N GLY A 119 4.18 -3.10 12.03
CA GLY A 119 3.32 -3.48 13.16
C GLY A 119 2.14 -2.53 13.37
N ALA A 120 2.13 -1.81 14.50
CA ALA A 120 1.06 -0.89 14.88
C ALA A 120 0.88 0.29 13.91
N TYR A 121 1.96 0.79 13.29
CA TYR A 121 1.87 1.93 12.36
C TYR A 121 1.03 1.61 11.12
N HIS A 122 1.06 0.37 10.64
CA HIS A 122 0.15 -0.09 9.58
C HIS A 122 -1.31 0.05 10.02
N ASN A 123 -1.64 -0.40 11.23
CA ASN A 123 -3.01 -0.30 11.74
C ASN A 123 -3.43 1.17 11.93
N TYR A 124 -2.54 2.04 12.41
CA TYR A 124 -2.83 3.48 12.51
C TYR A 124 -3.09 4.11 11.14
N ALA A 125 -2.30 3.77 10.12
CA ALA A 125 -2.53 4.24 8.75
C ALA A 125 -3.90 3.77 8.22
N MET A 126 -4.25 2.50 8.45
CA MET A 126 -5.56 1.96 8.08
C MET A 126 -6.72 2.65 8.82
N TYR A 127 -6.60 2.89 10.14
CA TYR A 127 -7.63 3.60 10.89
C TYR A 127 -7.79 5.05 10.46
N LEU A 128 -6.68 5.73 10.19
CA LEU A 128 -6.70 7.09 9.67
C LEU A 128 -7.36 7.14 8.30
N LEU A 129 -7.06 6.18 7.42
CA LEU A 129 -7.72 6.05 6.13
C LEU A 129 -9.23 5.86 6.29
N THR A 130 -9.68 4.89 7.10
CA THR A 130 -11.11 4.66 7.34
C THR A 130 -11.80 5.89 7.92
N PHE A 131 -11.18 6.54 8.91
CA PHE A 131 -11.70 7.76 9.52
C PHE A 131 -11.79 8.90 8.51
N GLY A 132 -10.72 9.16 7.75
CA GLY A 132 -10.66 10.19 6.73
C GLY A 132 -11.69 9.97 5.62
N THR A 133 -11.89 8.73 5.19
CA THR A 133 -12.92 8.34 4.23
C THR A 133 -14.33 8.59 4.78
N GLY A 134 -14.58 8.31 6.07
CA GLY A 134 -15.85 8.64 6.73
C GLY A 134 -16.11 10.15 6.79
N VAL A 135 -15.09 10.93 7.17
CA VAL A 135 -15.16 12.40 7.17
C VAL A 135 -15.39 12.95 5.77
N ALA A 136 -14.71 12.41 4.76
CA ALA A 136 -14.91 12.79 3.37
C ALA A 136 -16.33 12.46 2.89
N GLY A 137 -16.90 11.32 3.29
CA GLY A 137 -18.28 10.96 2.98
C GLY A 137 -19.29 11.94 3.58
N TYR A 138 -19.07 12.37 4.82
CA TYR A 138 -19.86 13.45 5.42
C TYR A 138 -19.68 14.78 4.68
N GLY A 139 -18.46 15.09 4.25
CA GLY A 139 -18.16 16.26 3.41
C GLY A 139 -18.94 16.26 2.10
N VAL A 140 -19.00 15.11 1.40
CA VAL A 140 -19.83 14.94 0.20
C VAL A 140 -21.30 15.23 0.51
N TYR A 141 -21.86 14.66 1.59
CA TYR A 141 -23.23 14.96 2.00
C TYR A 141 -23.49 16.47 2.20
N GLN A 142 -22.56 17.17 2.85
CA GLN A 142 -22.66 18.60 3.08
C GLN A 142 -22.56 19.41 1.78
N ILE A 143 -21.72 19.00 0.83
CA ILE A 143 -21.59 19.62 -0.50
C ILE A 143 -22.88 19.45 -1.31
N GLU A 144 -23.44 18.24 -1.34
CA GLU A 144 -24.69 17.97 -2.03
C GLU A 144 -25.84 18.81 -1.47
N LYS A 145 -25.92 18.92 -0.14
CA LYS A 145 -26.99 19.67 0.53
C LYS A 145 -26.90 21.19 0.36
N ASN A 146 -25.70 21.76 0.42
CA ASN A 146 -25.53 23.22 0.51
C ASN A 146 -25.06 23.86 -0.80
N GLU A 147 -24.26 23.15 -1.60
CA GLU A 147 -23.59 23.70 -2.79
C GLU A 147 -24.18 23.18 -4.12
N GLY A 148 -25.15 22.28 -4.06
CA GLY A 148 -25.78 21.69 -5.24
C GLY A 148 -24.90 20.66 -5.95
N GLY A 149 -23.98 20.02 -5.22
CA GLY A 149 -23.20 18.89 -5.68
C GLY A 149 -21.76 19.19 -6.07
N VAL A 150 -20.96 18.12 -6.15
CA VAL A 150 -19.51 18.21 -6.40
C VAL A 150 -19.21 18.80 -7.78
N SER A 151 -19.98 18.45 -8.81
CA SER A 151 -19.75 18.97 -10.17
C SER A 151 -19.97 20.48 -10.25
N ASN A 152 -20.93 21.01 -9.48
CA ASN A 152 -21.19 22.44 -9.41
C ASN A 152 -20.03 23.20 -8.75
N ILE A 153 -19.47 22.67 -7.66
CA ILE A 153 -18.28 23.25 -7.03
C ILE A 153 -17.11 23.28 -8.01
N ILE A 154 -16.85 22.17 -8.71
CA ILE A 154 -15.77 22.09 -9.70
C ILE A 154 -15.99 23.13 -10.80
N ALA A 155 -17.23 23.28 -11.30
CA ALA A 155 -17.56 24.28 -12.31
C ALA A 155 -17.34 25.72 -11.83
N LYS A 156 -17.65 26.03 -10.55
CA LYS A 156 -17.37 27.33 -9.93
C LYS A 156 -15.87 27.58 -9.83
N ILE A 157 -15.09 26.59 -9.35
CA ILE A 157 -13.63 26.70 -9.21
C ILE A 157 -12.94 26.86 -10.56
N TRP A 158 -13.41 26.17 -11.60
CA TRP A 158 -12.80 26.24 -12.93
C TRP A 158 -13.03 27.58 -13.64
N LYS A 159 -14.11 28.28 -13.28
CA LYS A 159 -14.44 29.63 -13.80
C LYS A 159 -13.93 30.76 -12.89
N ALA A 160 -13.18 30.43 -11.84
CA ALA A 160 -12.59 31.41 -10.93
C ALA A 160 -11.52 32.26 -11.63
#